data_AF-A0A3M6XXS4-F1
#
_entry.id   AF-A0A3M6XXS4-F1
#
_cell.length_a   1.000
_cell.length_b   1.000
_cell.length_c   1.000
_cell.angle_alpha   90.00
_cell.angle_beta   90.00
_cell.angle_gamma   90.00
#
_symmetry.space_group_name_H-M   'P 1'
#
loop_
_entity.id
_entity.type
_entity.pdbx_description
1 polymer ?
#
loop_
_entity_poly.entity_id
_entity_poly.type
_entity_poly.pdbx_seq_one_letter_code
_entity_poly.pdbx_strand_id
1 'polypeptide(L)'
;MLPMPGAPSTSWSSYRARIQAAIESADLRVCIAFWLFGLINNIFYVIILSAALDLVGPAIPKATVLLASIIPGLATKIIVPYIIHLVPYSLRVLIFAALSTCGMLVVALSPSGADPTSVSSKIAGIVLANISSGAGEVNFLALTHFYGTQSLAAWGSGTGAAGLIGAGAYALATTIIGFSVHATLLASTVIPLGMLIS
;
A
#
# COMPACT_ATOMS: atom_id res chain seq x y z
N MET A 1 -0.18 -9.83 -26.54
CA MET A 1 0.81 -10.85 -26.17
C MET A 1 2.14 -10.52 -26.83
N LEU A 2 3.24 -10.50 -26.07
CA LEU A 2 4.58 -10.28 -26.62
C LEU A 2 5.01 -11.49 -27.44
N PRO A 3 5.79 -11.29 -28.51
CA PRO A 3 6.22 -12.40 -29.35
C PRO A 3 7.24 -13.26 -28.57
N MET A 4 7.12 -14.58 -28.69
CA MET A 4 7.90 -15.55 -27.91
C MET A 4 9.40 -15.36 -28.17
N PRO A 5 10.23 -15.20 -27.12
CA PRO A 5 11.68 -15.04 -27.29
C PRO A 5 12.26 -16.19 -28.11
N GLY A 6 12.96 -15.89 -29.21
CA GLY A 6 13.63 -16.88 -30.06
C GLY A 6 12.79 -17.49 -31.19
N ALA A 7 11.56 -17.02 -31.42
CA ALA A 7 10.80 -17.42 -32.60
C ALA A 7 11.41 -16.81 -33.89
N PRO A 8 11.38 -17.49 -35.05
CA PRO A 8 11.90 -16.92 -36.30
C PRO A 8 11.17 -15.64 -36.77
N SER A 9 9.97 -15.37 -36.24
CA SER A 9 9.20 -14.14 -36.45
C SER A 9 9.44 -13.05 -35.40
N THR A 10 10.25 -13.30 -34.36
CA THR A 10 10.63 -12.25 -33.39
C THR A 10 11.68 -11.33 -33.99
N SER A 11 11.28 -10.09 -34.27
CA SER A 11 12.19 -8.98 -34.52
C SER A 11 12.07 -7.94 -33.42
N TRP A 12 13.14 -7.18 -33.18
CA TRP A 12 13.10 -6.04 -32.26
C TRP A 12 12.04 -5.00 -32.68
N SER A 13 11.86 -4.80 -34.00
CA SER A 13 10.81 -3.95 -34.54
C SER A 13 9.40 -4.44 -34.17
N SER A 14 9.15 -5.74 -34.22
CA SER A 14 7.86 -6.35 -33.84
C SER A 14 7.61 -6.25 -32.33
N TYR A 15 8.67 -6.40 -31.51
CA TYR A 15 8.58 -6.23 -30.07
C TYR A 15 8.26 -4.78 -29.69
N ARG A 16 9.00 -3.82 -30.27
CA ARG A 16 8.80 -2.38 -30.07
C ARG A 16 7.42 -1.94 -30.53
N ALA A 17 6.98 -2.36 -31.71
CA ALA A 17 5.65 -2.03 -32.23
C ALA A 17 4.53 -2.54 -31.33
N ARG A 18 4.68 -3.73 -30.72
CA ARG A 18 3.69 -4.28 -29.79
C ARG A 18 3.68 -3.59 -28.43
N ILE A 19 4.84 -3.18 -27.92
CA ILE A 19 4.91 -2.34 -26.72
C ILE A 19 4.25 -0.98 -27.00
N GLN A 20 4.56 -0.37 -28.14
CA GLN A 20 4.04 0.94 -28.52
C GLN A 20 2.52 0.91 -28.71
N ALA A 21 2.00 -0.10 -29.39
CA ALA A 21 0.55 -0.32 -29.51
C ALA A 21 -0.14 -0.58 -28.16
N ALA A 22 0.55 -1.23 -27.21
CA ALA A 22 0.03 -1.45 -25.85
C ALA A 22 0.08 -0.19 -24.98
N ILE A 23 0.92 0.80 -25.30
CA ILE A 23 0.95 2.10 -24.65
C ILE A 23 -0.10 3.03 -25.25
N GLU A 24 -0.27 3.03 -26.57
CA GLU A 24 -1.24 3.86 -27.27
C GLU A 24 -2.69 3.47 -26.97
N SER A 25 -2.96 2.19 -26.68
CA SER A 25 -4.27 1.72 -26.26
C SER A 25 -4.56 1.91 -24.77
N ALA A 26 -3.60 2.44 -24.00
CA ALA A 26 -3.74 2.58 -22.56
C ALA A 26 -4.62 3.77 -22.20
N ASP A 27 -5.70 3.51 -21.47
CA ASP A 27 -6.41 4.59 -20.78
C ASP A 27 -5.52 5.10 -19.63
N LEU A 28 -4.87 6.23 -19.87
CA LEU A 28 -3.95 6.85 -18.92
C LEU A 28 -4.63 7.14 -17.58
N ARG A 29 -5.92 7.47 -17.58
CA ARG A 29 -6.66 7.77 -16.35
C ARG A 29 -6.79 6.53 -15.48
N VAL A 30 -7.12 5.39 -16.09
CA VAL A 30 -7.19 4.10 -15.40
C VAL A 30 -5.82 3.70 -14.87
N CYS A 31 -4.77 3.84 -15.69
CA CYS A 31 -3.40 3.54 -15.26
C CYS A 31 -2.98 4.39 -14.06
N ILE A 32 -3.24 5.70 -14.07
CA ILE A 32 -2.91 6.59 -12.95
C ILE A 32 -3.70 6.21 -11.70
N ALA A 33 -5.00 5.98 -11.82
CA ALA A 33 -5.86 5.60 -10.69
C ALA A 33 -5.38 4.29 -10.03
N PHE A 34 -5.15 3.24 -10.80
CA PHE A 34 -4.66 1.95 -10.27
C PHE A 34 -3.23 2.03 -9.74
N TRP A 35 -2.39 2.86 -10.34
CA TRP A 35 -1.05 3.13 -9.81
C TRP A 35 -1.11 3.82 -8.44
N LEU A 36 -1.98 4.84 -8.29
CA LEU A 36 -2.21 5.53 -7.01
C LEU A 36 -2.85 4.60 -5.97
N PHE A 37 -3.84 3.79 -6.35
CA PHE A 37 -4.42 2.81 -5.43
C PHE A 37 -3.36 1.83 -4.93
N GLY A 38 -2.52 1.30 -5.83
CA GLY A 38 -1.43 0.38 -5.46
C GLY A 38 -0.39 1.05 -4.56
N LEU A 39 -0.04 2.30 -4.87
CA LEU A 39 0.89 3.09 -4.09
C LEU A 39 0.36 3.34 -2.68
N ILE A 40 -0.82 3.96 -2.56
CA ILE A 40 -1.39 4.40 -1.29
C ILE A 40 -1.76 3.22 -0.39
N ASN A 41 -2.22 2.10 -0.97
CA ASN A 41 -2.60 0.92 -0.19
C ASN A 41 -1.41 0.28 0.54
N ASN A 42 -0.20 0.45 -0.02
CA ASN A 42 1.02 -0.21 0.46
C ASN A 42 2.01 0.75 1.14
N ILE A 43 1.94 2.06 0.87
CA ILE A 43 2.90 3.03 1.42
C ILE A 43 2.87 3.08 2.95
N PHE A 44 1.69 2.91 3.54
CA PHE A 44 1.51 2.89 4.98
C PHE A 44 2.31 1.77 5.66
N TYR A 45 2.23 0.55 5.11
CA TYR A 45 2.98 -0.60 5.59
C TYR A 45 4.49 -0.34 5.52
N VAL A 46 4.95 0.24 4.42
CA VAL A 46 6.37 0.56 4.22
C VAL A 46 6.85 1.60 5.24
N ILE A 47 6.09 2.69 5.45
CA ILE A 47 6.43 3.74 6.42
C ILE A 47 6.56 3.16 7.83
N ILE A 48 5.63 2.29 8.25
CA ILE A 48 5.70 1.65 9.57
C ILE A 48 6.90 0.73 9.69
N LEU A 49 7.22 -0.06 8.66
CA LEU A 49 8.40 -0.92 8.72
C LEU A 49 9.69 -0.10 8.76
N SER A 50 9.75 1.01 8.03
CA SER A 50 10.86 1.97 8.12
C SER A 50 10.96 2.60 9.51
N ALA A 51 9.82 2.94 10.13
CA ALA A 51 9.73 3.50 11.47
C ALA A 51 9.79 2.46 12.60
N ALA A 52 9.86 1.16 12.31
CA ALA A 52 9.63 0.11 13.30
C ALA A 52 10.62 0.20 14.48
N LEU A 53 11.90 0.46 14.19
CA LEU A 53 12.91 0.62 15.25
C LEU A 53 12.61 1.84 16.13
N ASP A 54 12.18 2.94 15.52
CA ASP A 54 11.85 4.17 16.24
C ASP A 54 10.54 4.05 17.03
N LEU A 55 9.64 3.17 16.60
CA LEU A 55 8.35 2.92 17.22
C LEU A 55 8.43 1.99 18.44
N VAL A 56 9.09 0.83 18.31
CA VAL A 56 9.11 -0.20 19.38
C VAL A 56 10.45 -0.29 20.12
N GLY A 57 11.46 0.45 19.68
CA GLY A 57 12.79 0.44 20.27
C GLY A 57 13.59 -0.83 19.97
N PRO A 58 14.84 -0.91 20.45
CA PRO A 58 15.75 -2.03 20.15
C PRO A 58 15.41 -3.31 20.93
N ALA A 59 14.66 -3.20 22.03
CA ALA A 59 14.32 -4.34 22.89
C ALA A 59 13.30 -5.30 22.27
N ILE A 60 12.47 -4.80 21.34
CA ILE A 60 11.40 -5.58 20.71
C ILE A 60 11.86 -6.04 19.33
N PRO A 61 11.76 -7.34 19.01
CA PRO A 61 12.10 -7.83 17.69
C PRO A 61 11.25 -7.15 16.60
N LYS A 62 11.91 -6.64 15.55
CA LYS A 62 11.22 -6.11 14.34
C LYS A 62 10.27 -7.13 13.72
N ALA A 63 10.57 -8.42 13.89
CA ALA A 63 9.71 -9.53 13.49
C ALA A 63 8.31 -9.46 14.12
N THR A 64 8.16 -8.93 15.34
CA THR A 64 6.85 -8.76 15.98
C THR A 64 5.99 -7.74 15.24
N VAL A 65 6.58 -6.61 14.85
CA VAL A 65 5.90 -5.58 14.03
C VAL A 65 5.53 -6.15 12.65
N LEU A 66 6.42 -6.94 12.06
CA LEU A 66 6.18 -7.60 10.79
C LEU A 66 5.05 -8.63 10.88
N LEU A 67 5.04 -9.48 11.91
CA LEU A 67 3.98 -10.47 12.13
C LEU A 67 2.63 -9.81 12.40
N ALA A 68 2.62 -8.75 13.22
CA ALA A 68 1.44 -7.93 13.47
C ALA A 68 0.90 -7.25 12.20
N SER A 69 1.75 -7.10 11.18
CA SER A 69 1.33 -6.58 9.88
C SER A 69 0.82 -7.69 8.95
N ILE A 70 1.59 -8.78 8.80
CA ILE A 70 1.32 -9.84 7.82
C ILE A 70 0.13 -10.70 8.22
N ILE A 71 0.04 -11.15 9.48
CA ILE A 71 -0.99 -12.12 9.90
C ILE A 71 -2.40 -11.54 9.73
N PRO A 72 -2.71 -10.31 10.21
CA PRO A 72 -4.03 -9.73 10.01
C PRO A 72 -4.35 -9.46 8.54
N GLY A 73 -3.35 -9.00 7.76
CA GLY A 73 -3.52 -8.77 6.33
C GLY A 73 -3.85 -10.06 5.58
N LEU A 74 -3.15 -11.16 5.89
CA LEU A 74 -3.41 -12.48 5.31
C LEU A 74 -4.79 -13.01 5.71
N ALA A 75 -5.14 -12.94 6.99
CA ALA A 75 -6.46 -13.35 7.47
C ALA A 75 -7.57 -12.56 6.76
N THR A 76 -7.37 -11.26 6.59
CA THR A 76 -8.29 -10.39 5.85
C THR A 76 -8.43 -10.83 4.39
N LYS A 77 -7.33 -11.15 3.70
CA LYS A 77 -7.35 -11.63 2.32
C LYS A 77 -8.07 -12.96 2.14
N ILE A 78 -8.06 -13.81 3.17
CA ILE A 78 -8.82 -15.07 3.18
C ILE A 78 -10.32 -14.79 3.38
N ILE A 79 -10.69 -13.89 4.30
CA ILE A 79 -12.10 -13.68 4.70
C ILE A 79 -12.84 -12.72 3.76
N VAL A 80 -12.22 -11.60 3.40
CA VAL A 80 -12.86 -10.48 2.70
C VAL A 80 -13.50 -10.88 1.37
N PRO A 81 -12.90 -11.71 0.49
CA PRO A 81 -13.53 -12.11 -0.77
C PRO A 81 -14.95 -12.67 -0.61
N TYR A 82 -15.24 -13.34 0.52
CA TYR A 82 -16.54 -13.94 0.79
C TYR A 82 -17.61 -12.95 1.27
N ILE A 83 -17.23 -11.78 1.80
CA ILE A 83 -18.17 -10.80 2.37
C ILE A 83 -18.18 -9.47 1.61
N ILE A 84 -17.17 -9.20 0.79
CA ILE A 84 -16.95 -7.89 0.16
C ILE A 84 -18.10 -7.48 -0.75
N HIS A 85 -18.81 -8.44 -1.34
CA HIS A 85 -19.95 -8.21 -2.22
C HIS A 85 -21.16 -7.56 -1.51
N LEU A 86 -21.23 -7.62 -0.18
CA LEU A 86 -22.31 -7.04 0.62
C LEU A 86 -22.24 -5.51 0.73
N VAL A 87 -21.08 -4.92 0.45
CA VAL A 87 -20.84 -3.47 0.59
C VAL A 87 -20.64 -2.84 -0.79
N PRO A 88 -21.23 -1.68 -1.12
CA PRO A 88 -21.02 -1.03 -2.41
C PRO A 88 -19.60 -0.44 -2.55
N TYR A 89 -19.04 -0.41 -3.76
CA TYR A 89 -17.65 -0.04 -4.04
C TYR A 89 -17.21 1.31 -3.44
N SER A 90 -18.00 2.37 -3.59
CA SER A 90 -17.67 3.71 -3.06
C SER A 90 -17.54 3.71 -1.54
N LEU A 91 -18.38 2.93 -0.84
CA LEU A 91 -18.33 2.82 0.61
C LEU A 91 -17.12 2.01 1.08
N ARG A 92 -16.69 1.01 0.30
CA ARG A 92 -15.48 0.21 0.61
C ARG A 92 -14.24 1.10 0.68
N VAL A 93 -14.03 1.94 -0.34
CA VAL A 93 -12.86 2.85 -0.38
C VAL A 93 -12.87 3.82 0.79
N LEU A 94 -14.05 4.35 1.16
CA LEU A 94 -14.20 5.19 2.35
C LEU A 94 -13.85 4.45 3.64
N ILE A 95 -14.34 3.22 3.80
CA ILE A 95 -14.04 2.38 4.96
C ILE A 95 -12.52 2.11 5.04
N PHE A 96 -11.88 1.78 3.93
CA PHE A 96 -10.43 1.53 3.90
C PHE A 96 -9.63 2.79 4.23
N ALA A 97 -9.97 3.93 3.63
CA ALA A 97 -9.32 5.20 3.95
C ALA A 97 -9.47 5.53 5.45
N ALA A 98 -10.69 5.42 6.00
CA ALA A 98 -10.95 5.68 7.40
C ALA A 98 -10.21 4.72 8.34
N LEU A 99 -10.20 3.42 8.03
CA LEU A 99 -9.56 2.40 8.84
C LEU A 99 -8.02 2.54 8.82
N SER A 100 -7.45 2.85 7.66
CA SER A 100 -6.02 3.15 7.50
C SER A 100 -5.61 4.43 8.23
N THR A 101 -6.36 5.53 8.06
CA THR A 101 -6.10 6.79 8.78
C THR A 101 -6.24 6.61 10.29
N CYS A 102 -7.26 5.89 10.76
CA CYS A 102 -7.42 5.56 12.18
C CYS A 102 -6.23 4.75 12.71
N GLY A 103 -5.80 3.72 11.99
CA GLY A 103 -4.62 2.93 12.36
C GLY A 103 -3.36 3.79 12.45
N MET A 104 -3.13 4.69 11.48
CA MET A 104 -2.00 5.62 11.53
C MET A 104 -2.07 6.57 12.73
N LEU A 105 -3.25 7.13 13.00
CA LEU A 105 -3.46 8.03 14.13
C LEU A 105 -3.19 7.33 15.46
N VAL A 106 -3.66 6.08 15.61
CA VAL A 106 -3.37 5.28 16.81
C VAL A 106 -1.86 5.12 16.98
N VAL A 107 -1.12 4.77 15.92
CA VAL A 107 0.35 4.63 15.99
C VAL A 107 1.03 5.96 16.32
N ALA A 108 0.60 7.06 15.68
CA ALA A 108 1.23 8.37 15.79
C ALA A 108 0.96 9.05 17.15
N LEU A 109 -0.22 8.85 17.74
CA LEU A 109 -0.64 9.41 19.02
C LEU A 109 -0.25 8.53 20.22
N SER A 110 0.25 7.31 19.96
CA SER A 110 0.71 6.42 21.02
C SER A 110 1.88 7.04 21.79
N PRO A 111 1.90 6.98 23.14
CA PRO A 111 2.95 7.59 23.95
C PRO A 111 4.37 7.12 23.58
N SER A 112 5.32 8.06 23.62
CA SER A 112 6.74 7.83 23.41
C SER A 112 7.35 7.16 24.65
N GLY A 113 7.16 5.85 24.78
CA GLY A 113 7.74 5.05 25.86
C GLY A 113 7.86 3.59 25.45
N ALA A 114 8.79 2.88 26.11
CA ALA A 114 8.97 1.43 25.95
C ALA A 114 8.02 0.62 26.87
N ASP A 115 7.02 1.27 27.46
CA ASP A 115 6.05 0.63 28.34
C ASP A 115 5.23 -0.42 27.57
N PRO A 116 4.82 -1.53 28.21
CA PRO A 116 4.05 -2.58 27.55
C PRO A 116 2.76 -2.04 26.90
N THR A 117 2.12 -1.06 27.56
CA THR A 117 0.85 -0.46 27.12
C THR A 117 1.00 0.39 25.86
N SER A 118 2.09 1.16 25.73
CA SER A 118 2.35 1.98 24.54
C SER A 118 2.65 1.09 23.34
N VAL A 119 3.44 0.02 23.53
CA VAL A 119 3.75 -0.97 22.49
C VAL A 119 2.49 -1.65 22.00
N SER A 120 1.60 -2.09 22.90
CA SER A 120 0.33 -2.70 22.52
C SER A 120 -0.55 -1.75 21.71
N SER A 121 -0.60 -0.46 22.06
CA SER A 121 -1.38 0.53 21.29
C SER A 121 -0.81 0.74 19.87
N LYS A 122 0.52 0.81 19.72
CA LYS A 122 1.18 0.88 18.41
C LYS A 122 0.87 -0.36 17.58
N ILE A 123 0.99 -1.55 18.16
CA ILE A 123 0.66 -2.82 17.50
C ILE A 123 -0.82 -2.86 17.08
N ALA A 124 -1.73 -2.39 17.92
CA ALA A 124 -3.16 -2.33 17.58
C ALA A 124 -3.43 -1.43 16.36
N GLY A 125 -2.78 -0.26 16.29
CA GLY A 125 -2.87 0.63 15.13
C GLY A 125 -2.29 -0.01 13.86
N ILE A 126 -1.18 -0.73 13.97
CA ILE A 126 -0.57 -1.50 12.88
C ILE A 126 -1.54 -2.57 12.37
N VAL A 127 -2.14 -3.35 13.26
CA VAL A 127 -3.13 -4.40 12.92
C VAL A 127 -4.32 -3.80 12.18
N LEU A 128 -4.89 -2.71 12.72
CA LEU A 128 -6.06 -2.05 12.16
C LEU A 128 -5.84 -1.62 10.70
N ALA A 129 -4.70 -0.99 10.43
CA ALA A 129 -4.40 -0.52 9.09
C ALA A 129 -3.93 -1.64 8.15
N ASN A 130 -3.38 -2.75 8.64
CA ASN A 130 -3.10 -3.92 7.80
C ASN A 130 -4.37 -4.68 7.41
N ILE A 131 -5.41 -4.69 8.26
CA ILE A 131 -6.75 -5.15 7.86
C ILE A 131 -7.26 -4.26 6.72
N SER A 132 -7.13 -2.94 6.85
CA SER A 132 -7.50 -2.01 5.78
C SER A 132 -6.77 -2.29 4.47
N SER A 133 -5.45 -2.42 4.51
CA SER A 133 -4.61 -2.66 3.33
C SER A 133 -4.91 -4.02 2.68
N GLY A 134 -5.14 -5.06 3.49
CA GLY A 134 -5.52 -6.39 2.99
C GLY A 134 -6.89 -6.39 2.31
N ALA A 135 -7.88 -5.71 2.88
CA ALA A 135 -9.20 -5.58 2.28
C ALA A 135 -9.18 -4.71 1.01
N GLY A 136 -8.38 -3.64 1.03
CA GLY A 136 -8.12 -2.77 -0.13
C GLY A 136 -7.51 -3.53 -1.29
N GLU A 137 -6.48 -4.34 -1.05
CA GLU A 137 -5.84 -5.15 -2.09
C GLU A 137 -6.83 -6.09 -2.78
N VAL A 138 -7.66 -6.82 -2.01
CA VAL A 138 -8.72 -7.68 -2.58
C VAL A 138 -9.68 -6.87 -3.44
N ASN A 139 -10.10 -5.69 -2.97
CA ASN A 139 -11.04 -4.83 -3.69
C ASN A 139 -10.46 -4.29 -4.99
N PHE A 140 -9.26 -3.71 -4.95
CA PHE A 140 -8.65 -3.08 -6.12
C PHE A 140 -8.21 -4.12 -7.14
N LEU A 141 -7.66 -5.26 -6.71
CA LEU A 141 -7.37 -6.37 -7.63
C LEU A 141 -8.63 -6.92 -8.27
N ALA A 142 -9.74 -7.04 -7.55
CA ALA A 142 -11.02 -7.44 -8.16
C ALA A 142 -11.49 -6.42 -9.22
N LEU A 143 -11.27 -5.12 -8.98
CA LEU A 143 -11.61 -4.08 -9.97
C LEU A 143 -10.80 -4.19 -11.26
N THR A 144 -9.55 -4.68 -11.23
CA THR A 144 -8.72 -4.83 -12.45
C THR A 144 -9.39 -5.68 -13.53
N HIS A 145 -10.28 -6.59 -13.15
CA HIS A 145 -11.06 -7.40 -14.10
C HIS A 145 -11.89 -6.52 -15.05
N PHE A 146 -12.44 -5.40 -14.57
CA PHE A 146 -13.26 -4.50 -15.37
C PHE A 146 -12.43 -3.54 -16.25
N TYR A 147 -11.16 -3.32 -15.90
CA TYR A 147 -10.29 -2.30 -16.51
C TYR A 147 -9.11 -2.89 -17.30
N GLY A 148 -9.06 -4.22 -17.44
CA GLY A 148 -8.10 -4.92 -18.29
C GLY A 148 -6.68 -5.01 -17.72
N THR A 149 -5.77 -5.63 -18.47
CA THR A 149 -4.43 -6.02 -18.00
C THR A 149 -3.51 -4.85 -17.65
N GLN A 150 -3.71 -3.68 -18.27
CA GLN A 150 -2.93 -2.48 -17.98
C GLN A 150 -3.16 -1.97 -16.56
N SER A 151 -4.40 -2.05 -16.06
CA SER A 151 -4.74 -1.68 -14.68
C SER A 151 -4.00 -2.54 -13.65
N LEU A 152 -3.86 -3.85 -13.92
CA LEU A 152 -3.10 -4.77 -13.08
C LEU A 152 -1.59 -4.45 -13.11
N ALA A 153 -1.05 -4.14 -14.30
CA ALA A 153 0.36 -3.75 -14.42
C ALA A 153 0.65 -2.43 -13.69
N ALA A 154 -0.25 -1.45 -13.79
CA ALA A 154 -0.17 -0.18 -13.08
C ALA A 154 -0.25 -0.36 -11.56
N TRP A 155 -1.19 -1.18 -11.07
CA TRP A 155 -1.30 -1.56 -9.66
C TRP A 155 0.00 -2.20 -9.13
N GLY A 156 0.54 -3.18 -9.87
CA GLY A 156 1.78 -3.85 -9.50
C GLY A 156 2.97 -2.87 -9.46
N SER A 157 3.05 -1.97 -10.44
CA SER A 157 4.07 -0.90 -10.48
C SER A 157 3.93 0.06 -9.30
N GLY A 158 2.72 0.52 -8.98
CA GLY A 158 2.45 1.40 -7.84
C GLY A 158 2.81 0.76 -6.50
N THR A 159 2.52 -0.53 -6.34
CA THR A 159 2.90 -1.32 -5.15
C THR A 159 4.43 -1.38 -4.99
N GLY A 160 5.17 -1.60 -6.09
CA GLY A 160 6.64 -1.55 -6.06
C GLY A 160 7.18 -0.16 -5.72
N ALA A 161 6.59 0.89 -6.31
CA ALA A 161 6.94 2.27 -6.02
C ALA A 161 6.68 2.66 -4.56
N ALA A 162 5.68 2.07 -3.90
CA ALA A 162 5.39 2.32 -2.48
C ALA A 162 6.57 1.99 -1.57
N GLY A 163 7.35 0.94 -1.91
CA GLY A 163 8.57 0.60 -1.20
C GLY A 163 9.61 1.71 -1.23
N LEU A 164 9.90 2.20 -2.44
CA LEU A 164 10.87 3.28 -2.68
C LEU A 164 10.39 4.62 -2.11
N ILE A 165 9.15 5.00 -2.41
CA ILE A 165 8.59 6.29 -2.00
C ILE A 165 8.34 6.31 -0.49
N GLY A 166 7.81 5.25 0.11
CA GLY A 166 7.55 5.18 1.55
C GLY A 166 8.83 5.23 2.37
N ALA A 167 9.80 4.37 2.07
CA ALA A 167 11.07 4.35 2.80
C ALA A 167 11.90 5.61 2.52
N GLY A 168 11.91 6.07 1.26
CA GLY A 168 12.60 7.29 0.85
C GLY A 168 12.01 8.53 1.51
N ALA A 169 10.69 8.70 1.51
CA ALA A 169 10.02 9.82 2.16
C ALA A 169 10.24 9.81 3.68
N TYR A 170 10.18 8.63 4.33
CA TYR A 170 10.49 8.51 5.74
C TYR A 170 11.93 8.95 6.04
N ALA A 171 12.91 8.38 5.32
CA ALA A 171 14.32 8.71 5.52
C ALA A 171 14.65 10.17 5.19
N LEU A 172 14.02 10.75 4.17
CA LEU A 172 14.16 12.18 3.87
C LEU A 172 13.64 13.05 5.02
N ALA A 173 12.45 12.73 5.52
CA ALA A 173 11.83 13.48 6.61
C ALA A 173 12.64 13.38 7.92
N THR A 174 13.08 12.18 8.31
CA THR A 174 13.75 11.97 9.60
C THR A 174 15.25 12.26 9.56
N THR A 175 15.95 11.86 8.50
CA THR A 175 17.43 11.94 8.44
C THR A 175 17.93 13.23 7.79
N ILE A 176 17.28 13.71 6.73
CA ILE A 176 17.76 14.89 5.99
C ILE A 176 17.12 16.17 6.51
N ILE A 177 15.80 16.17 6.66
CA ILE A 177 15.03 17.35 7.12
C ILE A 177 15.06 17.47 8.65
N GLY A 178 15.20 16.34 9.37
CA GLY A 178 15.26 16.32 10.83
C GLY A 178 13.90 16.43 11.52
N PHE A 179 12.81 16.06 10.84
CA PHE A 179 11.49 15.99 11.46
C PHE A 179 11.41 14.84 12.47
N SER A 180 10.67 15.09 13.55
CA SER A 180 10.34 14.06 14.53
C SER A 180 9.51 12.95 13.88
N VAL A 181 9.77 11.71 14.30
CA VAL A 181 9.03 10.51 13.87
C VAL A 181 7.52 10.69 14.05
N HIS A 182 7.09 11.30 15.16
CA HIS A 182 5.68 11.59 15.41
C HIS A 182 5.09 12.56 14.36
N ALA A 183 5.83 13.60 13.98
CA ALA A 183 5.38 14.55 12.98
C ALA A 183 5.29 13.91 11.59
N THR A 184 6.26 13.06 11.24
CA THR A 184 6.27 12.30 9.98
C THR A 184 5.09 11.31 9.90
N LEU A 185 4.81 10.58 10.99
CA LEU A 185 3.68 9.66 11.06
C LEU A 185 2.34 10.40 11.01
N LEU A 186 2.20 11.53 11.73
CA LEU A 186 1.00 12.37 11.63
C LEU A 186 0.80 12.91 10.22
N ALA A 187 1.86 13.37 9.55
CA ALA A 187 1.75 13.82 8.15
C ALA A 187 1.28 12.68 7.22
N SER A 188 1.73 11.44 7.47
CA SER A 188 1.31 10.30 6.67
C SER A 188 -0.16 9.86 6.85
N THR A 189 -0.86 10.38 7.87
CA THR A 189 -2.31 10.10 8.09
C THR A 189 -3.21 10.62 6.97
N VAL A 190 -2.73 11.61 6.21
CA VAL A 190 -3.43 12.24 5.09
C VAL A 190 -3.29 11.42 3.81
N ILE A 191 -2.24 10.60 3.69
CA ILE A 191 -1.95 9.83 2.47
C ILE A 191 -3.10 8.87 2.09
N PRO A 192 -3.71 8.12 3.02
CA PRO A 192 -4.88 7.27 2.73
C PRO A 192 -6.08 8.03 2.14
N LEU A 193 -6.24 9.32 2.45
CA LEU A 193 -7.33 10.14 1.89
C LEU A 193 -7.16 10.37 0.38
N GLY A 194 -5.94 10.25 -0.15
CA GLY A 194 -5.68 10.29 -1.59
C GLY A 194 -6.42 9.20 -2.37
N MET A 195 -6.76 8.08 -1.72
CA MET A 195 -7.59 7.03 -2.33
C MET A 195 -8.99 7.52 -2.71
N LEU A 196 -9.52 8.56 -2.05
CA LEU A 196 -10.85 9.09 -2.33
C LEU A 196 -10.90 9.95 -3.60
N ILE A 197 -9.73 10.42 -4.06
CA ILE A 197 -9.58 11.33 -5.20
C ILE A 197 -9.20 10.57 -6.48
N SER A 198 -8.68 9.34 -6.32
CA SER A 198 -8.18 8.48 -7.39
C SER A 198 -9.33 7.71 -8.06
#